data_AF-A0A3B1B0P1-F1
#
_entry.id   AF-A0A3B1B0P1-F1
#
_cell.length_a   1.000
_cell.length_b   1.000
_cell.length_c   1.000
_cell.angle_alpha   90.00
_cell.angle_beta   90.00
_cell.angle_gamma   90.00
#
_symmetry.space_group_name_H-M   'P 1'
#
loop_
_entity.id
_entity.type
_entity.pdbx_description
1 polymer ?
#
loop_
_entity_poly.entity_id
_entity_poly.type
_entity_poly.pdbx_seq_one_letter_code
_entity_poly.pdbx_strand_id
1 'polypeptide(L)'
;KDHTYTWYNSTGINDGGSAGTANGGSCVDGTTCDTEKFVTAVNAGGLCGSTDWRLPSLPELQSIVNRNSNQPTIDTAYFPNTTFVYWSSSPIAKDSSYAWDVSFVYGNNIYMHINSRRDNDKYVRLVRGGQ
;
A
#
# COMPACT_ATOMS: atom_id res chain seq x y z
N LYS A 1 -14.60 -10.65 1.41
CA LYS A 1 -13.70 -10.84 0.26
C LYS A 1 -12.49 -9.98 0.51
N ASP A 2 -11.29 -10.51 0.28
CA ASP A 2 -10.07 -9.73 0.38
C ASP A 2 -9.97 -8.82 -0.84
N HIS A 3 -9.70 -7.52 -0.63
CA HIS A 3 -9.55 -6.54 -1.70
C HIS A 3 -8.09 -6.24 -1.93
N THR A 4 -7.69 -6.28 -3.20
CA THR A 4 -6.32 -6.04 -3.67
C THR A 4 -6.34 -4.99 -4.76
N TYR A 5 -5.23 -4.27 -4.89
CA TYR A 5 -5.12 -3.09 -5.74
C TYR A 5 -3.77 -3.10 -6.45
N THR A 6 -3.76 -2.72 -7.73
CA THR A 6 -2.51 -2.41 -8.44
C THR A 6 -2.00 -1.04 -8.05
N TRP A 7 -0.69 -0.84 -8.22
CA TRP A 7 -0.07 0.44 -7.92
C TRP A 7 -0.34 1.44 -9.06
N TYR A 8 -0.95 2.57 -8.73
CA TYR A 8 -1.27 3.64 -9.67
C TYR A 8 -1.17 5.03 -9.01
N ASN A 9 -0.58 5.99 -9.73
CA ASN A 9 -0.48 7.40 -9.37
C ASN A 9 -0.49 8.26 -10.64
N SER A 10 -1.58 8.98 -10.91
CA SER A 10 -1.74 9.78 -12.13
C SER A 10 -1.16 11.20 -12.03
N THR A 11 -0.66 11.62 -10.87
CA THR A 11 -0.24 13.01 -10.62
C THR A 11 1.00 13.45 -11.40
N GLY A 12 1.78 12.50 -11.94
CA GLY A 12 3.08 12.76 -12.55
C GLY A 12 4.15 13.23 -11.56
N ILE A 13 3.83 13.23 -10.26
CA ILE A 13 4.73 13.63 -9.18
C ILE A 13 5.02 12.39 -8.34
N ASN A 14 6.31 12.11 -8.10
CA ASN A 14 6.75 10.94 -7.34
C ASN A 14 6.14 9.63 -7.87
N ASP A 15 5.99 9.51 -9.18
CA ASP A 15 5.47 8.32 -9.86
C ASP A 15 6.59 7.38 -10.34
N GLY A 16 7.85 7.80 -10.24
CA GLY A 16 9.00 7.04 -10.74
C GLY A 16 9.02 6.89 -12.26
N GLY A 17 8.46 7.85 -13.00
CA GLY A 17 8.51 7.92 -14.46
C GLY A 17 7.40 7.14 -15.18
N SER A 18 6.40 6.64 -14.46
CA SER A 18 5.18 6.04 -15.04
C SER A 18 4.05 6.11 -14.02
N ALA A 19 2.81 6.27 -14.48
CA ALA A 19 1.65 6.24 -13.59
C ALA A 19 1.38 4.85 -12.99
N GLY A 20 1.87 3.77 -13.61
CA GLY A 20 1.57 2.39 -13.20
C GLY A 20 0.31 1.81 -13.85
N THR A 21 -0.32 0.81 -13.21
CA THR A 21 -1.42 0.02 -13.78
C THR A 21 -2.76 0.42 -13.14
N ALA A 22 -3.66 1.00 -13.92
CA ALA A 22 -5.01 1.35 -13.47
C ALA A 22 -5.93 0.12 -13.43
N ASN A 23 -6.78 0.02 -12.41
CA ASN A 23 -7.83 -1.00 -12.25
C ASN A 23 -7.40 -2.47 -12.42
N GLY A 24 -6.17 -2.84 -12.04
CA GLY A 24 -5.68 -4.21 -12.22
C GLY A 24 -5.94 -5.16 -11.04
N GLY A 25 -6.43 -4.65 -9.90
CA GLY A 25 -6.68 -5.45 -8.70
C GLY A 25 -8.05 -6.12 -8.64
N SER A 26 -8.35 -6.73 -7.48
CA SER A 26 -9.63 -7.35 -7.17
C SER A 26 -10.34 -6.57 -6.07
N CYS A 27 -11.42 -5.86 -6.42
CA CYS A 27 -12.19 -5.02 -5.49
C CYS A 27 -13.69 -5.17 -5.74
N VAL A 28 -14.53 -4.57 -4.87
CA VAL A 28 -16.00 -4.80 -4.85
C VAL A 28 -16.68 -4.51 -6.19
N ASP A 29 -16.30 -3.40 -6.83
CA ASP A 29 -16.95 -2.86 -8.02
C ASP A 29 -16.19 -3.18 -9.32
N GLY A 30 -15.02 -3.84 -9.23
CA GLY A 30 -14.15 -4.17 -10.36
C GLY A 30 -13.59 -2.96 -11.13
N THR A 31 -13.88 -1.73 -10.69
CA THR A 31 -13.63 -0.49 -11.46
C THR A 31 -12.88 0.57 -10.67
N THR A 32 -12.63 0.32 -9.39
CA THR A 32 -11.78 1.15 -8.51
C THR A 32 -10.60 0.38 -7.92
N CYS A 33 -10.11 -0.63 -8.63
CA CYS A 33 -9.13 -1.60 -8.12
C CYS A 33 -7.67 -1.17 -8.32
N ASP A 34 -7.37 0.10 -8.09
CA ASP A 34 -6.00 0.64 -7.99
C ASP A 34 -5.86 1.55 -6.78
N THR A 35 -4.61 1.84 -6.39
CA THR A 35 -4.31 2.59 -5.16
C THR A 35 -4.90 4.00 -5.14
N GLU A 36 -4.89 4.71 -6.27
CA GLU A 36 -5.38 6.10 -6.36
C GLU A 36 -6.90 6.16 -6.23
N LYS A 37 -7.61 5.29 -6.96
CA LYS A 37 -9.06 5.23 -6.89
C LYS A 37 -9.55 4.74 -5.53
N PHE A 38 -8.85 3.81 -4.90
CA PHE A 38 -9.17 3.39 -3.54
C PHE A 38 -9.06 4.54 -2.54
N VAL A 39 -7.97 5.31 -2.58
CA VAL A 39 -7.79 6.51 -1.74
C VAL A 39 -8.92 7.51 -2.00
N THR A 40 -9.26 7.74 -3.26
CA THR A 40 -10.33 8.66 -3.67
C THR A 40 -11.69 8.21 -3.11
N ALA A 41 -12.02 6.93 -3.24
CA ALA A 41 -13.26 6.36 -2.73
C ALA A 41 -13.35 6.45 -1.20
N VAL A 42 -12.25 6.16 -0.49
CA VAL A 42 -12.20 6.28 0.98
C VAL A 42 -12.39 7.72 1.45
N ASN A 43 -11.76 8.68 0.77
CA ASN A 43 -11.90 10.09 1.09
C ASN A 43 -13.30 10.63 0.77
N ALA A 44 -13.92 10.18 -0.32
CA ALA A 44 -15.31 10.52 -0.63
C ALA A 44 -16.30 9.95 0.41
N GLY A 45 -15.99 8.76 0.95
CA GLY A 45 -16.79 8.12 2.00
C GLY A 45 -16.59 8.69 3.41
N GLY A 46 -15.56 9.52 3.64
CA GLY A 46 -15.29 10.09 4.95
C GLY A 46 -14.98 9.04 6.02
N LEU A 47 -14.16 8.03 5.69
CA LEU A 47 -13.84 6.93 6.62
C LEU A 47 -13.37 7.45 7.98
N CYS A 48 -14.03 6.99 9.04
CA CYS A 48 -13.81 7.45 10.42
C CYS A 48 -13.90 8.98 10.59
N GLY A 49 -14.75 9.65 9.81
CA GLY A 49 -14.93 11.11 9.85
C GLY A 49 -13.79 11.90 9.22
N SER A 50 -12.92 11.26 8.44
CA SER A 50 -11.72 11.86 7.85
C SER A 50 -11.68 11.72 6.33
N THR A 51 -11.15 12.72 5.64
CA THR A 51 -11.10 12.81 4.16
C THR A 51 -9.71 13.14 3.61
N ASP A 52 -8.69 13.11 4.45
CA ASP A 52 -7.28 13.30 4.11
C ASP A 52 -6.51 12.00 4.27
N TRP A 53 -7.09 10.86 3.87
CA TRP A 53 -6.39 9.60 3.79
C TRP A 53 -5.44 9.59 2.59
N ARG A 54 -4.27 8.97 2.78
CA ARG A 54 -3.29 8.73 1.72
C ARG A 54 -2.64 7.37 1.88
N LEU A 55 -1.98 6.92 0.81
CA LEU A 55 -1.10 5.76 0.86
C LEU A 55 0.14 6.09 1.72
N PRO A 56 0.59 5.18 2.61
CA PRO A 56 1.79 5.39 3.41
C PRO A 56 3.04 5.35 2.55
N SER A 57 4.03 6.15 2.91
CA SER A 57 5.38 6.07 2.39
C SER A 57 6.07 4.80 2.87
N LEU A 58 7.16 4.43 2.19
CA LEU A 58 7.96 3.28 2.59
C LEU A 58 8.47 3.37 4.05
N PRO A 59 9.01 4.52 4.54
CA PRO A 59 9.43 4.63 5.93
C PRO A 59 8.29 4.46 6.94
N GLU A 60 7.08 4.92 6.62
CA GLU A 60 5.91 4.76 7.50
C GLU A 60 5.46 3.30 7.62
N LEU A 61 5.51 2.53 6.53
CA LEU A 61 5.25 1.10 6.60
C LEU A 61 6.36 0.34 7.33
N GLN A 62 7.60 0.80 7.22
CA GLN A 62 8.73 0.18 7.92
C GLN A 62 8.72 0.45 9.42
N SER A 63 8.24 1.61 9.87
CA SER A 63 8.27 1.99 11.30
C SER A 63 7.32 1.16 12.17
N ILE A 64 6.26 0.62 11.58
CA ILE A 64 5.26 -0.22 12.25
C ILE A 64 5.61 -1.71 12.25
N VAL A 65 6.73 -2.07 11.62
CA VAL A 65 7.23 -3.43 11.65
C VAL A 65 7.75 -3.77 13.05
N ASN A 66 7.25 -4.87 13.61
CA ASN A 66 7.75 -5.47 14.85
C ASN A 66 8.56 -6.74 14.54
N ARG A 67 9.89 -6.62 14.58
CA ARG A 67 10.83 -7.74 14.34
C ARG A 67 10.88 -8.78 15.46
N ASN A 68 10.34 -8.46 16.64
CA ASN A 68 10.30 -9.36 17.77
C ASN A 68 9.02 -10.21 17.82
N SER A 69 8.06 -9.95 16.91
CA SER A 69 6.82 -10.71 16.81
C SER A 69 6.96 -11.88 15.86
N ASN A 70 6.32 -13.01 16.20
CA ASN A 70 6.10 -14.10 15.27
C ASN A 70 4.90 -13.76 14.39
N GLN A 71 5.04 -13.99 13.08
CA GLN A 71 4.11 -13.72 12.00
C GLN A 71 2.63 -13.47 12.41
N PRO A 72 2.04 -12.30 12.08
CA PRO A 72 2.64 -11.21 11.30
C PRO A 72 3.60 -10.36 12.15
N THR A 73 4.56 -9.71 11.49
CA THR A 73 5.64 -8.95 12.12
C THR A 73 5.25 -7.51 12.37
N ILE A 74 4.18 -7.38 13.15
CA ILE A 74 3.53 -6.13 13.53
C ILE A 74 2.87 -6.35 14.89
N ASP A 75 2.60 -5.27 15.63
CA ASP A 75 1.72 -5.36 16.79
C ASP A 75 0.27 -5.60 16.33
N THR A 76 -0.22 -6.83 16.48
CA THR A 76 -1.56 -7.25 16.06
C THR A 76 -2.68 -6.72 16.96
N ALA A 77 -2.36 -6.27 18.18
CA ALA A 77 -3.33 -5.59 19.03
C ALA A 77 -3.61 -4.17 18.50
N TYR A 78 -2.59 -3.49 17.98
CA TYR A 78 -2.72 -2.15 17.39
C TYR A 78 -3.16 -2.17 15.92
N PHE A 79 -2.73 -3.17 15.15
CA PHE A 79 -3.03 -3.32 13.73
C PHE A 79 -3.75 -4.65 13.46
N PRO A 80 -4.98 -4.81 13.96
CA PRO A 80 -5.76 -6.01 13.69
C PRO A 80 -6.03 -6.12 12.18
N ASN A 81 -6.19 -7.35 11.69
CA ASN A 81 -6.40 -7.66 10.26
C ASN A 81 -5.19 -7.36 9.34
N THR A 82 -3.97 -7.35 9.89
CA THR A 82 -2.77 -7.34 9.05
C THR A 82 -2.57 -8.71 8.39
N THR A 83 -2.41 -8.75 7.07
CA THR A 83 -2.33 -10.00 6.29
C THR A 83 -0.93 -10.27 5.75
N PHE A 84 -0.61 -9.74 4.56
CA PHE A 84 0.60 -10.13 3.82
C PHE A 84 1.49 -8.93 3.47
N VAL A 85 1.25 -8.34 2.29
CA VAL A 85 2.11 -7.34 1.68
C VAL A 85 1.28 -6.11 1.35
N TYR A 86 1.81 -4.94 1.69
CA TYR A 86 1.12 -3.66 1.54
C TYR A 86 1.90 -2.71 0.65
N TRP A 87 1.21 -2.09 -0.32
CA TRP A 87 1.79 -1.06 -1.17
C TRP A 87 2.20 0.18 -0.37
N SER A 88 3.35 0.75 -0.73
CA SER A 88 3.75 2.10 -0.33
C SER A 88 3.53 3.11 -1.47
N SER A 89 3.47 4.41 -1.15
CA SER A 89 3.48 5.50 -2.12
C SER A 89 4.84 5.75 -2.77
N SER A 90 5.88 5.04 -2.33
CA SER A 90 7.24 5.25 -2.81
C SER A 90 7.49 4.50 -4.12
N PRO A 91 7.76 5.21 -5.23
CA PRO A 91 8.10 4.56 -6.49
C PRO A 91 9.55 4.08 -6.49
N ILE A 92 9.93 3.32 -7.51
CA ILE A 92 11.33 2.98 -7.78
C ILE A 92 11.84 3.85 -8.93
N ALA A 93 12.83 4.70 -8.64
CA ALA A 93 13.38 5.63 -9.62
C ALA A 93 14.18 4.95 -10.76
N LYS A 94 14.74 3.76 -10.51
CA LYS A 94 15.58 3.04 -11.49
C LYS A 94 14.79 2.20 -12.50
N ASP A 95 13.53 1.88 -12.19
CA ASP A 95 12.67 1.04 -13.03
C ASP A 95 11.20 1.42 -12.78
N SER A 96 10.60 2.09 -13.77
CA SER A 96 9.22 2.60 -13.71
C SER A 96 8.17 1.48 -13.70
N SER A 97 8.57 0.23 -13.92
CA SER A 97 7.68 -0.94 -13.84
C SER A 97 7.45 -1.42 -12.40
N TYR A 98 8.23 -0.93 -11.43
CA TYR A 98 8.19 -1.38 -10.04
C TYR A 98 7.87 -0.25 -9.05
N ALA A 99 7.30 -0.63 -7.92
CA ALA A 99 7.10 0.23 -6.76
C ALA A 99 7.49 -0.51 -5.47
N TRP A 100 7.68 0.23 -4.38
CA TRP A 100 8.01 -0.37 -3.09
C TRP A 100 6.76 -0.85 -2.37
N ASP A 101 6.87 -2.04 -1.78
CA ASP A 101 5.90 -2.59 -0.82
C ASP A 101 6.62 -3.09 0.44
N VAL A 102 5.84 -3.38 1.48
CA VAL A 102 6.34 -3.96 2.74
C VAL A 102 5.59 -5.23 3.07
N SER A 103 6.33 -6.28 3.42
CA SER A 103 5.79 -7.58 3.84
C SER A 103 5.84 -7.73 5.36
N PHE A 104 4.69 -8.08 5.97
CA PHE A 104 4.57 -8.39 7.39
C PHE A 104 4.57 -9.91 7.67
N VAL A 105 4.89 -10.73 6.66
CA VAL A 105 4.77 -12.20 6.72
C VAL A 105 5.98 -12.84 7.43
N TYR A 106 7.18 -12.28 7.27
CA TYR A 106 8.42 -12.94 7.69
C TYR A 106 9.28 -12.03 8.57
N GLY A 107 9.40 -12.37 9.86
CA GLY A 107 10.14 -11.58 10.85
C GLY A 107 11.64 -11.66 10.74
N ASN A 108 12.11 -12.70 10.06
CA ASN A 108 13.52 -13.04 9.93
C ASN A 108 14.11 -12.62 8.58
N ASN A 109 13.32 -12.01 7.69
CA ASN A 109 13.83 -11.52 6.41
C ASN A 109 14.54 -10.17 6.61
N ILE A 110 15.83 -10.13 6.27
CA ILE A 110 16.67 -8.92 6.28
C ILE A 110 16.08 -7.83 5.35
N TYR A 111 15.27 -8.24 4.36
CA TYR A 111 14.60 -7.38 3.40
C TYR A 111 13.09 -7.41 3.64
N MET A 112 12.59 -6.46 4.44
CA MET A 112 11.16 -6.32 4.74
C MET A 112 10.41 -5.48 3.72
N HIS A 113 11.16 -4.77 2.87
CA HIS A 113 10.67 -4.06 1.72
C HIS A 113 11.02 -4.83 0.46
N ILE A 114 10.08 -4.91 -0.48
CA ILE A 114 10.25 -5.63 -1.75
C ILE A 114 9.95 -4.64 -2.88
N ASN A 115 10.69 -4.77 -3.98
CA ASN A 115 10.33 -4.14 -5.24
C ASN A 115 9.41 -5.08 -6.01
N SER A 116 8.15 -4.69 -6.18
CA SER A 116 7.20 -5.49 -6.92
C SER A 116 6.73 -4.75 -8.16
N ARG A 117 6.38 -5.53 -9.18
CA ARG A 117 5.78 -4.97 -10.39
C ARG A 117 4.45 -4.32 -10.04
N ARG A 118 4.19 -3.17 -10.66
CA ARG A 118 2.99 -2.35 -10.40
C ARG A 118 1.69 -2.97 -10.90
N ASP A 119 1.78 -3.95 -11.81
CA ASP A 119 0.68 -4.77 -12.31
C ASP A 119 0.29 -5.92 -11.37
N ASN A 120 1.11 -6.22 -10.34
CA ASN A 120 0.71 -7.13 -9.27
C ASN A 120 -0.30 -6.43 -8.36
N ASP A 121 -1.32 -7.16 -7.92
CA ASP A 121 -2.30 -6.68 -6.97
C ASP A 121 -1.86 -7.00 -5.52
N LYS A 122 -1.99 -6.02 -4.62
CA LYS A 122 -1.61 -6.18 -3.21
C LYS A 122 -2.60 -5.48 -2.29
N TYR A 123 -2.48 -5.75 -0.99
CA TYR A 123 -3.27 -5.06 0.01
C TYR A 123 -2.86 -3.59 0.11
N VAL A 124 -3.81 -2.76 0.51
CA VAL A 124 -3.59 -1.35 0.78
C VAL A 124 -4.02 -1.05 2.20
N ARG A 125 -3.22 -0.27 2.90
CA ARG A 125 -3.58 0.37 4.16
C ARG A 125 -3.35 1.85 4.01
N LEU A 126 -4.17 2.66 4.66
CA LEU A 126 -4.09 4.11 4.55
C LEU A 126 -3.57 4.72 5.85
N VAL A 127 -2.96 5.88 5.72
CA VAL A 127 -2.52 6.73 6.83
C VAL A 127 -3.14 8.11 6.67
N ARG A 128 -3.20 8.88 7.76
CA ARG A 128 -3.69 10.26 7.74
C ARG A 128 -2.67 11.14 6.98
N GLY A 129 -3.15 12.15 6.28
CA GLY A 129 -2.34 13.14 5.57
C GLY A 129 -1.76 14.21 6.47
N GLY A 130 -2.23 14.29 7.72
CA GLY A 130 -1.78 15.25 8.72
C GLY A 130 -0.46 14.91 9.39
N GLN A 131 0.48 15.85 9.26
CA GLN A 131 1.82 16.03 9.88
C GLN A 131 2.99 15.25 9.29
#